data_AF-A0A1X0DHV6-F1
#
_entry.id   AF-A0A1X0DHV6-F1
#
_cell.length_a   1.000
_cell.length_b   1.000
_cell.length_c   1.000
_cell.angle_alpha   90.00
_cell.angle_beta   90.00
_cell.angle_gamma   90.00
#
_symmetry.space_group_name_H-M   'P 1'
#
loop_
_entity.id
_entity.type
_entity.pdbx_description
1 polymer ?
#
loop_
_entity_poly.entity_id
_entity_poly.type
_entity_poly.pdbx_seq_one_letter_code
_entity_poly.pdbx_strand_id
1 'polypeptide(L)'
;MTPIRLAELIAVQLAALAGWTVGGLPGAGIGGAAAVVAAVIPWWGRPLWAWLALWRRRDRTPAWPDPVTAANDRAGGGVRQVAGTVVAAVQVLGRRHRPTLFTGSTAAVTEDVLDVATLMPLLHQSLGLELESMSVISTGARRRPVGDYPRVYDTLIGTPPYAGTRQTWLILRVAELPNAQALQHRISAGSAVLAAAQRVVAALRESGVRARVAGCADIAELERHLGTPLRERRWRSVRTDAGWLSSYGYRPADITAASLAAAWTLRVDGLTQNLTLYPDATMTATVTVRTNQRLNSPPSVRLTGLPGEQADAVAACGCGPTLRLGGLRAGPVPPSLPIPIGPSGVLIGRSGAGNRLALPLVDPGEYTRVLLDVDDELAKRLIIRAAGAGERVTVHSRDELRWAGLRMPGIVVTDGARPAPDSTLSVVDGSVTPTPRPAAVARLGRAGPGDAHIVVAQTGPGRVEIRTGGRVYPVEMELFRAENRYAQTSPGDPS
;
A
#
# COMPACT_ATOMS: atom_id res chain seq x y z
N MET A 1 12.96 -35.04 12.67
CA MET A 1 13.03 -34.10 13.81
C MET A 1 13.50 -32.76 13.27
N THR A 2 12.79 -31.65 13.50
CA THR A 2 13.22 -30.33 12.99
C THR A 2 14.53 -29.92 13.69
N PRO A 3 15.46 -29.21 13.02
CA PRO A 3 16.77 -28.83 13.59
C PRO A 3 16.64 -28.04 14.91
N ILE A 4 15.54 -27.30 15.07
CA ILE A 4 15.21 -26.57 16.29
C ILE A 4 14.95 -27.51 17.48
N ARG A 5 14.20 -28.60 17.28
CA ARG A 5 13.92 -29.59 18.35
C ARG A 5 15.18 -30.31 18.81
N LEU A 6 16.11 -30.54 17.89
CA LEU A 6 17.41 -31.15 18.20
C LEU A 6 18.29 -30.20 19.02
N ALA A 7 18.30 -28.91 18.67
CA ALA A 7 19.01 -27.88 19.44
C ALA A 7 18.41 -27.69 20.84
N GLU A 8 17.07 -27.72 20.98
CA GLU A 8 16.37 -27.66 22.27
C GLU A 8 16.74 -28.86 23.16
N LEU A 9 16.77 -30.07 22.59
CA LEU A 9 17.17 -31.29 23.32
C LEU A 9 18.62 -31.22 23.81
N ILE A 10 19.54 -30.76 22.96
CA ILE A 10 20.96 -30.60 23.31
C ILE A 10 21.12 -29.54 24.41
N ALA A 11 20.40 -28.42 24.32
CA ALA A 11 20.46 -27.37 25.34
C ALA A 11 19.97 -27.87 26.72
N VAL A 12 18.91 -28.68 26.75
CA VAL A 12 18.42 -29.31 27.99
C VAL A 12 19.47 -30.27 28.57
N GLN A 13 20.11 -31.09 27.73
CA GLN A 13 21.16 -32.00 28.18
C GLN A 13 22.38 -31.25 28.72
N LEU A 14 22.85 -30.20 28.02
CA LEU A 14 23.98 -29.38 28.48
C LEU A 14 23.68 -28.65 29.79
N ALA A 15 22.45 -28.15 29.97
CA ALA A 15 22.04 -27.50 31.21
C ALA A 15 21.91 -28.49 32.37
N ALA A 16 21.43 -29.71 32.12
CA ALA A 16 21.43 -30.78 33.12
C ALA A 16 22.86 -31.19 33.49
N LEU A 17 23.78 -31.25 32.52
CA LEU A 17 25.19 -31.57 32.76
C LEU A 17 25.90 -30.47 33.56
N ALA A 18 25.64 -29.20 33.23
CA ALA A 18 26.15 -28.05 33.99
C ALA A 18 25.51 -27.95 35.40
N GLY A 19 24.23 -28.32 35.52
CA GLY A 19 23.57 -28.44 36.82
C GLY A 19 24.20 -29.54 37.69
N TRP A 20 24.57 -30.66 37.08
CA TRP A 20 25.30 -31.74 37.75
C TRP A 20 26.63 -31.24 38.30
N THR A 21 27.45 -30.57 37.49
CA THR A 21 28.79 -30.16 37.92
C THR A 21 28.78 -29.21 39.14
N VAL A 22 27.71 -28.44 39.33
CA VAL A 22 27.57 -27.50 40.45
C VAL A 22 26.90 -28.13 41.67
N GLY A 23 25.93 -29.04 41.48
CA GLY A 23 25.06 -29.52 42.58
C GLY A 23 24.76 -31.01 42.61
N GLY A 24 25.48 -31.84 41.85
CA GLY A 24 25.23 -33.28 41.75
C GLY A 24 23.86 -33.62 41.15
N LEU A 25 23.28 -34.76 41.53
CA LEU A 25 21.94 -35.21 41.07
C LEU A 25 20.81 -34.16 41.25
N PRO A 26 20.67 -33.48 42.41
CA PRO A 26 19.64 -32.44 42.53
C PRO A 26 19.93 -31.22 41.65
N GLY A 27 21.21 -30.85 41.47
CA GLY A 27 21.61 -29.81 40.52
C GLY A 27 21.29 -30.16 39.07
N ALA A 28 21.48 -31.41 38.66
CA ALA A 28 21.10 -31.90 37.34
C ALA A 28 19.58 -31.83 37.11
N GLY A 29 18.79 -32.20 38.12
CA GLY A 29 17.33 -32.09 38.10
C GLY A 29 16.85 -30.65 37.96
N ILE A 30 17.40 -29.72 38.74
CA ILE A 30 17.04 -28.29 38.69
C ILE A 30 17.47 -27.68 37.35
N GLY A 31 18.70 -27.93 36.90
CA GLY A 31 19.22 -27.41 35.63
C GLY A 31 18.43 -27.93 34.43
N GLY A 32 18.12 -29.23 34.41
CA GLY A 32 17.27 -29.84 33.40
C GLY A 32 15.85 -29.27 33.41
N ALA A 33 15.21 -29.16 34.58
CA ALA A 33 13.87 -28.60 34.71
C ALA A 33 13.81 -27.12 34.27
N ALA A 34 14.76 -26.29 34.70
CA ALA A 34 14.84 -24.89 34.28
C ALA A 34 15.06 -24.75 32.77
N ALA A 35 15.88 -25.61 32.17
CA ALA A 35 16.11 -25.62 30.73
C ALA A 35 14.86 -26.08 29.96
N VAL A 36 14.13 -27.08 30.44
CA VAL A 36 12.84 -27.48 29.85
C VAL A 36 11.82 -26.34 29.93
N VAL A 37 11.74 -25.64 31.08
CA VAL A 37 10.87 -24.47 31.23
C VAL A 37 11.25 -23.37 30.23
N ALA A 38 12.55 -23.06 30.10
CA ALA A 38 13.00 -21.99 29.20
C ALA A 38 12.93 -22.37 27.71
N ALA A 39 13.14 -23.64 27.37
CA ALA A 39 13.21 -24.13 26.00
C ALA A 39 11.87 -24.56 25.43
N VAL A 40 11.01 -25.17 26.25
CA VAL A 40 9.79 -25.86 25.79
C VAL A 40 8.53 -25.11 26.18
N ILE A 41 8.49 -24.47 27.36
CA ILE A 41 7.26 -23.81 27.82
C ILE A 41 7.09 -22.45 27.11
N PRO A 42 6.01 -22.27 26.32
CA PRO A 42 5.81 -21.04 25.59
C PRO A 42 5.38 -19.92 26.53
N TRP A 43 6.25 -18.92 26.73
CA TRP A 43 5.89 -17.67 27.39
C TRP A 43 5.29 -16.71 26.36
N TRP A 44 3.99 -16.42 26.49
CA TRP A 44 3.23 -15.60 25.51
C TRP A 44 3.33 -16.12 24.06
N GLY A 45 3.26 -17.44 23.90
CA GLY A 45 3.21 -18.09 22.59
C GLY A 45 4.58 -18.37 21.95
N ARG A 46 5.70 -18.05 22.62
CA ARG A 46 7.07 -18.42 22.18
C ARG A 46 7.95 -18.86 23.35
N PRO A 47 8.94 -19.74 23.15
CA PRO A 47 9.90 -20.10 24.18
C PRO A 47 10.83 -18.92 24.51
N LEU A 48 11.42 -18.90 25.71
CA LEU A 48 12.24 -17.79 26.20
C LEU A 48 13.48 -17.53 25.32
N TRP A 49 14.06 -18.58 24.73
CA TRP A 49 15.21 -18.42 23.82
C TRP A 49 14.85 -17.62 22.57
N ALA A 50 13.62 -17.76 22.06
CA ALA A 50 13.17 -17.02 20.89
C ALA A 50 13.05 -15.53 21.22
N TRP A 51 12.57 -15.20 22.42
CA TRP A 51 12.56 -13.82 22.91
C TRP A 51 13.96 -13.24 23.07
N LEU A 52 14.91 -14.01 23.60
CA LEU A 52 16.32 -13.60 23.69
C LEU A 52 16.94 -13.37 22.32
N ALA A 53 16.64 -14.23 21.33
CA ALA A 53 17.11 -14.09 19.96
C ALA A 53 16.59 -12.81 19.30
N LEU A 54 15.30 -12.49 19.48
CA LEU A 54 14.70 -11.23 19.02
C LEU A 54 15.35 -10.04 19.70
N TRP A 55 15.56 -10.11 21.01
CA TRP A 55 16.23 -9.05 21.76
C TRP A 55 17.66 -8.80 21.26
N ARG A 56 18.44 -9.85 20.97
CA ARG A 56 19.80 -9.72 20.40
C ARG A 56 19.81 -9.18 18.96
N ARG A 57 18.75 -9.42 18.18
CA ARG A 57 18.66 -8.98 16.77
C ARG A 57 18.05 -7.59 16.61
N ARG A 58 17.43 -7.02 17.65
CA ARG A 58 16.66 -5.76 17.58
C ARG A 58 17.43 -4.59 16.94
N ASP A 59 18.74 -4.52 17.17
CA ASP A 59 19.60 -3.42 16.72
C ASP A 59 20.33 -3.72 15.40
N ARG A 60 20.13 -4.91 14.80
CA ARG A 60 20.75 -5.24 13.51
C ARG A 60 19.97 -4.61 12.36
N THR A 61 20.57 -3.65 11.67
CA THR A 61 20.13 -3.16 10.37
C THR A 61 20.71 -4.05 9.27
N PRO A 62 19.90 -4.78 8.49
CA PRO A 62 20.37 -5.24 7.20
C PRO A 62 20.54 -3.98 6.34
N ALA A 63 21.79 -3.57 6.09
CA ALA A 63 22.07 -2.58 5.06
C ALA A 63 21.84 -3.26 3.71
N TRP A 64 20.89 -2.73 2.94
CA TRP A 64 20.65 -3.23 1.59
C TRP A 64 21.47 -2.41 0.61
N PRO A 65 22.15 -3.06 -0.35
CA PRO A 65 22.82 -2.34 -1.42
C PRO A 65 21.79 -1.60 -2.27
N ASP A 66 22.21 -0.53 -2.94
CA ASP A 66 21.34 0.19 -3.85
C ASP A 66 20.89 -0.71 -5.03
N PRO A 67 19.66 -0.54 -5.54
CA PRO A 67 19.18 -1.31 -6.67
C PRO A 67 19.97 -0.96 -7.93
N VAL A 68 20.29 -1.98 -8.73
CA VAL A 68 21.03 -1.87 -9.99
C VAL A 68 20.11 -2.13 -11.16
N THR A 69 20.31 -1.41 -12.26
CA THR A 69 19.56 -1.65 -13.49
C THR A 69 20.04 -2.93 -14.16
N ALA A 70 19.18 -3.93 -14.24
CA ALA A 70 19.35 -5.08 -15.11
C ALA A 70 18.66 -4.81 -16.45
N ALA A 71 19.14 -5.45 -17.52
CA ALA A 71 18.51 -5.40 -18.83
C ALA A 71 18.14 -6.83 -19.26
N ASN A 72 16.96 -6.96 -19.85
CA ASN A 72 16.52 -8.17 -20.56
C ASN A 72 15.70 -7.76 -21.78
N ASP A 73 15.99 -8.34 -22.95
CA ASP A 73 15.29 -8.07 -24.21
C ASP A 73 15.14 -6.56 -24.53
N ARG A 74 16.24 -5.81 -24.36
CA ARG A 74 16.32 -4.34 -24.55
C ARG A 74 15.42 -3.51 -23.62
N ALA A 75 14.76 -4.12 -22.64
CA ALA A 75 14.03 -3.45 -21.57
C ALA A 75 14.83 -3.49 -20.26
N GLY A 76 14.93 -2.34 -19.60
CA GLY A 76 15.58 -2.21 -18.29
C GLY A 76 14.61 -2.37 -17.13
N GLY A 77 15.12 -2.81 -15.98
CA GLY A 77 14.38 -2.84 -14.72
C GLY A 77 15.31 -2.78 -13.52
N GLY A 78 14.82 -2.25 -12.40
CA GLY A 78 15.54 -2.20 -11.15
C GLY A 78 15.56 -3.58 -10.49
N VAL A 79 16.75 -4.06 -10.15
CA VAL A 79 16.96 -5.33 -9.47
C VAL A 79 17.90 -5.11 -8.30
N ARG A 80 17.66 -5.80 -7.19
CA ARG A 80 18.56 -5.79 -6.05
C ARG A 80 19.00 -7.21 -5.72
N GLN A 81 20.31 -7.41 -5.54
CA GLN A 81 20.88 -8.65 -5.06
C GLN A 81 21.35 -8.44 -3.62
N VAL A 82 20.84 -9.27 -2.70
CA VAL A 82 21.13 -9.15 -1.27
C VAL A 82 21.07 -10.54 -0.61
N ALA A 83 22.12 -10.90 0.13
CA ALA A 83 22.19 -12.15 0.89
C ALA A 83 21.80 -13.42 0.09
N GLY A 84 22.29 -13.53 -1.16
CA GLY A 84 21.99 -14.67 -2.04
C GLY A 84 20.55 -14.71 -2.56
N THR A 85 19.83 -13.58 -2.47
CA THR A 85 18.49 -13.41 -3.04
C THR A 85 18.50 -12.25 -4.02
N VAL A 86 17.92 -12.46 -5.19
CA VAL A 86 17.71 -11.43 -6.21
C VAL A 86 16.25 -11.02 -6.21
N VAL A 87 16.02 -9.70 -6.20
CA VAL A 87 14.69 -9.11 -6.00
C VAL A 87 14.38 -8.14 -7.12
N ALA A 88 13.17 -8.23 -7.67
CA ALA A 88 12.62 -7.23 -8.57
C ALA A 88 11.24 -6.78 -8.07
N ALA A 89 10.85 -5.56 -8.42
CA ALA A 89 9.53 -5.02 -8.10
C ALA A 89 8.71 -4.77 -9.37
N VAL A 90 7.41 -4.99 -9.27
CA VAL A 90 6.42 -4.68 -10.30
C VAL A 90 5.38 -3.76 -9.69
N GLN A 91 5.16 -2.60 -10.31
CA GLN A 91 4.07 -1.72 -9.91
C GLN A 91 2.78 -2.16 -10.59
N VAL A 92 1.74 -2.40 -9.81
CA VAL A 92 0.39 -2.72 -10.28
C VAL A 92 -0.39 -1.40 -10.37
N LEU A 93 -0.73 -1.02 -11.60
CA LEU A 93 -1.37 0.26 -11.93
C LEU A 93 -2.91 0.15 -11.97
N GLY A 94 -3.44 -1.08 -12.00
CA GLY A 94 -4.87 -1.34 -11.98
C GLY A 94 -5.58 -0.99 -13.29
N ARG A 95 -6.90 -0.89 -13.19
CA ARG A 95 -7.84 -0.60 -14.27
C ARG A 95 -8.20 0.87 -14.24
N ARG A 96 -8.17 1.47 -15.41
CA ARG A 96 -8.32 2.92 -15.56
C ARG A 96 -9.71 3.39 -15.12
N HIS A 97 -9.74 4.45 -14.31
CA HIS A 97 -10.91 5.25 -13.95
C HIS A 97 -12.14 4.45 -13.49
N ARG A 98 -11.92 3.37 -12.73
CA ARG A 98 -12.99 2.54 -12.18
C ARG A 98 -13.55 3.18 -10.91
N PRO A 99 -14.86 3.44 -10.83
CA PRO A 99 -15.46 3.99 -9.63
C PRO A 99 -15.49 2.95 -8.51
N THR A 100 -15.41 3.43 -7.27
CA THR A 100 -15.65 2.65 -6.07
C THR A 100 -17.02 3.00 -5.50
N LEU A 101 -17.86 1.99 -5.28
CA LEU A 101 -19.18 2.13 -4.69
C LEU A 101 -19.14 1.70 -3.22
N PHE A 102 -19.56 2.58 -2.32
CA PHE A 102 -19.78 2.24 -0.92
C PHE A 102 -21.20 1.69 -0.76
N THR A 103 -21.27 0.41 -0.42
CA THR A 103 -22.52 -0.31 -0.22
C THR A 103 -22.76 -0.42 1.28
N GLY A 104 -23.79 0.28 1.76
CA GLY A 104 -24.04 0.44 3.20
C GLY A 104 -22.88 1.12 3.94
N SER A 105 -22.72 0.79 5.22
CA SER A 105 -21.74 1.44 6.11
C SER A 105 -20.39 0.71 6.22
N THR A 106 -20.27 -0.51 5.67
CA THR A 106 -19.14 -1.40 5.98
C THR A 106 -18.44 -1.99 4.75
N ALA A 107 -18.96 -1.79 3.54
CA ALA A 107 -18.39 -2.38 2.33
C ALA A 107 -18.08 -1.33 1.27
N ALA A 108 -17.02 -1.61 0.51
CA ALA A 108 -16.63 -0.86 -0.68
C ALA A 108 -16.39 -1.86 -1.81
N VAL A 109 -17.02 -1.63 -2.94
CA VAL A 109 -16.99 -2.51 -4.11
C VAL A 109 -16.41 -1.72 -5.29
N THR A 110 -15.44 -2.30 -5.96
CA THR A 110 -14.84 -1.74 -7.18
C THR A 110 -14.55 -2.88 -8.15
N GLU A 111 -14.52 -2.56 -9.43
CA GLU A 111 -14.04 -3.47 -10.47
C GLU A 111 -12.51 -3.50 -10.56
N ASP A 112 -11.82 -2.54 -9.92
CA ASP A 112 -10.36 -2.50 -9.88
C ASP A 112 -9.83 -3.40 -8.76
N VAL A 113 -9.75 -4.69 -9.06
CA VAL A 113 -9.34 -5.74 -8.11
C VAL A 113 -8.28 -6.64 -8.71
N LEU A 114 -7.37 -7.13 -7.86
CA LEU A 114 -6.43 -8.19 -8.14
C LEU A 114 -6.79 -9.39 -7.27
N ASP A 115 -7.06 -10.54 -7.87
CA ASP A 115 -7.20 -11.77 -7.11
C ASP A 115 -5.82 -12.37 -6.83
N VAL A 116 -5.44 -12.38 -5.55
CA VAL A 116 -4.13 -12.86 -5.10
C VAL A 116 -3.92 -14.34 -5.44
N ALA A 117 -4.99 -15.14 -5.48
CA ALA A 117 -4.90 -16.56 -5.82
C ALA A 117 -4.37 -16.78 -7.25
N THR A 118 -4.66 -15.86 -8.18
CA THR A 118 -4.19 -15.93 -9.58
C THR A 118 -2.68 -15.74 -9.73
N LEU A 119 -2.01 -15.23 -8.70
CA LEU A 119 -0.56 -15.07 -8.69
C LEU A 119 0.17 -16.38 -8.38
N MET A 120 -0.51 -17.38 -7.81
CA MET A 120 0.12 -18.61 -7.36
C MET A 120 0.87 -19.38 -8.47
N PRO A 121 0.28 -19.59 -9.66
CA PRO A 121 0.99 -20.23 -10.77
C PRO A 121 2.24 -19.45 -11.19
N LEU A 122 2.26 -18.13 -10.98
CA LEU A 122 3.38 -17.26 -11.32
C LEU A 122 4.54 -17.34 -10.32
N LEU A 123 4.48 -18.15 -9.25
CA LEU A 123 5.66 -18.45 -8.46
C LEU A 123 6.61 -19.43 -9.18
N HIS A 124 6.05 -20.26 -10.06
CA HIS A 124 6.82 -21.17 -10.90
C HIS A 124 7.04 -20.53 -12.28
N GLN A 125 8.31 -20.43 -12.67
CA GLN A 125 8.73 -19.71 -13.87
C GLN A 125 9.35 -20.69 -14.87
N SER A 126 9.45 -20.27 -16.13
CA SER A 126 9.97 -21.10 -17.21
C SER A 126 11.40 -21.57 -16.94
N LEU A 127 11.74 -22.74 -17.48
CA LEU A 127 13.06 -23.37 -17.35
C LEU A 127 13.46 -23.65 -15.89
N GLY A 128 12.49 -24.04 -15.05
CA GLY A 128 12.73 -24.50 -13.68
C GLY A 128 13.13 -23.40 -12.70
N LEU A 129 12.96 -22.13 -13.05
CA LEU A 129 13.16 -21.02 -12.12
C LEU A 129 11.97 -20.96 -11.16
N GLU A 130 12.20 -20.85 -9.87
CA GLU A 130 11.16 -20.79 -8.84
C GLU A 130 11.39 -19.55 -7.95
N LEU A 131 10.34 -18.78 -7.72
CA LEU A 131 10.38 -17.65 -6.78
C LEU A 131 10.40 -18.19 -5.35
N GLU A 132 11.32 -17.73 -4.52
CA GLU A 132 11.32 -18.04 -3.08
C GLU A 132 10.06 -17.50 -2.39
N SER A 133 9.63 -16.30 -2.80
CA SER A 133 8.36 -15.71 -2.40
C SER A 133 7.92 -14.62 -3.37
N MET A 134 6.61 -14.33 -3.36
CA MET A 134 6.03 -13.15 -4.01
C MET A 134 5.21 -12.37 -2.98
N SER A 135 5.56 -11.11 -2.72
CA SER A 135 4.79 -10.25 -1.82
C SER A 135 3.91 -9.27 -2.57
N VAL A 136 2.63 -9.21 -2.23
CA VAL A 136 1.68 -8.19 -2.65
C VAL A 136 1.62 -7.11 -1.59
N ILE A 137 2.17 -5.94 -1.90
CA ILE A 137 2.23 -4.79 -1.00
C ILE A 137 1.18 -3.77 -1.42
N SER A 138 0.22 -3.47 -0.55
CA SER A 138 -0.72 -2.36 -0.75
C SER A 138 -0.46 -1.28 0.28
N THR A 139 0.08 -0.14 -0.15
CA THR A 139 0.43 0.98 0.73
C THR A 139 -0.32 2.24 0.33
N GLY A 140 -0.69 3.07 1.30
CA GLY A 140 -1.44 4.28 1.04
C GLY A 140 -1.98 4.93 2.30
N ALA A 141 -2.97 5.79 2.14
CA ALA A 141 -3.64 6.45 3.24
C ALA A 141 -5.13 6.63 2.95
N ARG A 142 -5.93 6.61 4.02
CA ARG A 142 -7.36 6.91 3.93
C ARG A 142 -7.59 8.35 3.50
N ARG A 143 -6.81 9.28 4.04
CA ARG A 143 -6.87 10.72 3.74
C ARG A 143 -5.46 11.30 3.69
N ARG A 144 -5.33 12.54 3.20
CA ARG A 144 -4.11 13.32 3.40
C ARG A 144 -3.78 13.43 4.91
N PRO A 145 -2.53 13.20 5.33
CA PRO A 145 -2.16 13.20 6.75
C PRO A 145 -2.16 14.62 7.37
N VAL A 146 -1.88 15.65 6.57
CA VAL A 146 -1.70 17.05 7.01
C VAL A 146 -2.85 17.94 6.54
N GLY A 147 -3.23 18.92 7.38
CA GLY A 147 -4.27 19.91 7.11
C GLY A 147 -5.59 19.62 7.82
N ASP A 148 -6.43 20.64 7.95
CA ASP A 148 -7.69 20.55 8.70
C ASP A 148 -8.80 19.87 7.90
N TYR A 149 -8.96 20.22 6.62
CA TYR A 149 -10.02 19.65 5.78
C TYR A 149 -9.92 18.13 5.62
N PRO A 150 -8.75 17.48 5.43
CA PRO A 150 -8.68 16.02 5.34
C PRO A 150 -9.32 15.30 6.53
N ARG A 151 -9.23 15.85 7.76
CA ARG A 151 -9.89 15.27 8.94
C ARG A 151 -11.41 15.37 8.85
N VAL A 152 -11.92 16.50 8.35
CA VAL A 152 -13.36 16.67 8.05
C VAL A 152 -13.76 15.71 6.95
N TYR A 153 -13.01 15.64 5.84
CA TYR A 153 -13.29 14.74 4.72
C TYR A 153 -13.40 13.27 5.16
N ASP A 154 -12.56 12.83 6.10
CA ASP A 154 -12.62 11.48 6.68
C ASP A 154 -13.91 11.19 7.46
N THR A 155 -14.51 12.20 8.11
CA THR A 155 -15.84 12.08 8.72
C THR A 155 -16.94 12.04 7.67
N LEU A 156 -16.79 12.78 6.56
CA LEU A 156 -17.73 12.74 5.43
C LEU A 156 -17.75 11.35 4.77
N ILE A 157 -16.58 10.73 4.57
CA ILE A 157 -16.49 9.36 4.04
C ILE A 157 -17.17 8.35 4.97
N GLY A 158 -17.07 8.53 6.29
CA GLY A 158 -17.76 7.70 7.28
C GLY A 158 -16.93 6.49 7.72
N THR A 159 -17.52 5.30 7.73
CA THR A 159 -16.91 4.03 8.15
C THR A 159 -16.55 3.02 7.06
N PRO A 160 -16.91 3.15 5.76
CA PRO A 160 -16.57 2.11 4.80
C PRO A 160 -15.04 2.05 4.56
N PRO A 161 -14.52 0.89 4.12
CA PRO A 161 -13.16 0.74 3.64
C PRO A 161 -12.87 1.77 2.54
N TYR A 162 -11.94 2.67 2.80
CA TYR A 162 -11.63 3.75 1.86
C TYR A 162 -10.13 3.99 1.81
N ALA A 163 -9.61 4.18 0.60
CA ALA A 163 -8.25 4.63 0.41
C ALA A 163 -8.24 5.83 -0.52
N GLY A 164 -8.00 7.02 0.03
CA GLY A 164 -7.81 8.21 -0.78
C GLY A 164 -6.57 8.10 -1.67
N THR A 165 -5.49 7.51 -1.15
CA THR A 165 -4.35 7.04 -1.94
C THR A 165 -4.10 5.57 -1.67
N ARG A 166 -3.81 4.80 -2.72
CA ARG A 166 -3.37 3.41 -2.63
C ARG A 166 -2.50 3.06 -3.82
N GLN A 167 -1.34 2.51 -3.55
CA GLN A 167 -0.43 1.93 -4.53
C GLN A 167 -0.25 0.46 -4.22
N THR A 168 -0.24 -0.37 -5.25
CA THR A 168 -0.04 -1.81 -5.13
C THR A 168 1.23 -2.22 -5.87
N TRP A 169 2.07 -3.01 -5.21
CA TRP A 169 3.35 -3.48 -5.71
C TRP A 169 3.45 -5.00 -5.53
N LEU A 170 4.10 -5.67 -6.47
CA LEU A 170 4.53 -7.05 -6.33
C LEU A 170 6.04 -7.08 -6.17
N ILE A 171 6.53 -7.75 -5.13
CA ILE A 171 7.95 -7.95 -4.89
C ILE A 171 8.27 -9.42 -5.16
N LEU A 172 9.06 -9.69 -6.18
CA LEU A 172 9.45 -11.03 -6.60
C LEU A 172 10.84 -11.31 -6.05
N ARG A 173 11.00 -12.44 -5.35
CA ARG A 173 12.27 -12.84 -4.74
C ARG A 173 12.70 -14.19 -5.28
N VAL A 174 13.93 -14.30 -5.74
CA VAL A 174 14.56 -15.55 -6.19
C VAL A 174 15.79 -15.81 -5.34
N ALA A 175 15.78 -16.93 -4.62
CA ALA A 175 16.97 -17.41 -3.93
C ALA A 175 17.91 -18.09 -4.93
N GLU A 176 19.19 -17.72 -4.91
CA GLU A 176 20.18 -18.19 -5.90
C GLU A 176 20.52 -19.67 -5.72
N LEU A 177 20.75 -20.11 -4.47
CA LEU A 177 21.19 -21.49 -4.20
C LEU A 177 20.17 -22.56 -4.64
N PRO A 178 18.88 -22.48 -4.30
CA PRO A 178 17.89 -23.46 -4.78
C PRO A 178 17.72 -23.41 -6.31
N ASN A 179 17.97 -22.26 -6.93
CA ASN A 179 17.82 -22.05 -8.36
C ASN A 179 19.14 -22.21 -9.15
N ALA A 180 20.21 -22.72 -8.54
CA ALA A 180 21.53 -22.75 -9.18
C ALA A 180 21.51 -23.40 -10.57
N GLN A 181 20.80 -24.53 -10.72
CA GLN A 181 20.66 -25.23 -12.00
C GLN A 181 19.84 -24.42 -13.03
N ALA A 182 18.81 -23.69 -12.59
CA ALA A 182 18.00 -22.85 -13.49
C ALA A 182 18.73 -21.57 -13.89
N LEU A 183 19.67 -21.10 -13.07
CA LEU A 183 20.47 -19.89 -13.29
C LEU A 183 21.73 -20.16 -14.14
N GLN A 184 22.28 -21.38 -14.14
CA GLN A 184 23.52 -21.72 -14.85
C GLN A 184 23.47 -21.46 -16.37
N HIS A 185 22.27 -21.51 -16.97
CA HIS A 185 22.05 -21.31 -18.40
C HIS A 185 21.61 -19.87 -18.75
N ARG A 186 21.67 -18.95 -17.78
CA ARG A 186 21.22 -17.56 -17.94
C ARG A 186 22.39 -16.60 -17.83
N ILE A 187 22.25 -15.43 -18.44
CA ILE A 187 23.29 -14.38 -18.46
C ILE A 187 23.63 -13.92 -17.04
N SER A 188 22.62 -13.71 -16.21
CA SER A 188 22.79 -13.35 -14.80
C SER A 188 21.52 -13.64 -14.00
N ALA A 189 21.66 -13.76 -12.68
CA ALA A 189 20.51 -13.85 -11.80
C ALA A 189 19.61 -12.61 -11.89
N GLY A 190 20.20 -11.42 -12.08
CA GLY A 190 19.44 -10.18 -12.25
C GLY A 190 18.57 -10.16 -13.51
N SER A 191 19.12 -10.56 -14.66
CA SER A 191 18.35 -10.69 -15.91
C SER A 191 17.27 -11.78 -15.80
N ALA A 192 17.54 -12.87 -15.08
CA ALA A 192 16.58 -13.93 -14.83
C ALA A 192 15.34 -13.45 -14.04
N VAL A 193 15.56 -12.72 -12.95
CA VAL A 193 14.46 -12.16 -12.14
C VAL A 193 13.72 -11.07 -12.91
N LEU A 194 14.42 -10.24 -13.68
CA LEU A 194 13.79 -9.26 -14.56
C LEU A 194 12.88 -9.93 -15.60
N ALA A 195 13.33 -11.02 -16.23
CA ALA A 195 12.51 -11.79 -17.16
C ALA A 195 11.28 -12.43 -16.48
N ALA A 196 11.41 -12.86 -15.22
CA ALA A 196 10.26 -13.31 -14.43
C ALA A 196 9.27 -12.17 -14.15
N ALA A 197 9.76 -10.99 -13.77
CA ALA A 197 8.94 -9.80 -13.55
C ALA A 197 8.20 -9.36 -14.82
N GLN A 198 8.86 -9.40 -15.99
CA GLN A 198 8.24 -9.11 -17.29
C GLN A 198 7.11 -10.10 -17.61
N ARG A 199 7.28 -11.39 -17.32
CA ARG A 199 6.24 -12.40 -17.51
C ARG A 199 5.08 -12.24 -16.54
N VAL A 200 5.33 -11.87 -15.29
CA VAL A 200 4.27 -11.49 -14.35
C VAL A 200 3.49 -10.27 -14.86
N VAL A 201 4.18 -9.26 -15.38
CA VAL A 201 3.53 -8.09 -16.01
C VAL A 201 2.68 -8.50 -17.21
N ALA A 202 3.17 -9.40 -18.07
CA ALA A 202 2.40 -9.92 -19.21
C ALA A 202 1.13 -10.65 -18.74
N ALA A 203 1.25 -11.56 -17.78
CA ALA A 203 0.11 -12.30 -17.21
C ALA A 203 -0.94 -11.37 -16.55
N LEU A 204 -0.49 -10.31 -15.85
CA LEU A 204 -1.41 -9.30 -15.31
C LEU A 204 -2.14 -8.53 -16.41
N ARG A 205 -1.44 -8.17 -17.50
CA ARG A 205 -2.07 -7.47 -18.63
C ARG A 205 -3.07 -8.34 -19.37
N GLU A 206 -2.79 -9.63 -19.51
CA GLU A 206 -3.73 -10.62 -20.06
C GLU A 206 -5.02 -10.71 -19.23
N SER A 207 -4.95 -10.57 -17.90
CA SER A 207 -6.14 -10.49 -17.02
C SER A 207 -6.79 -9.09 -16.96
N GLY A 208 -6.33 -8.15 -17.79
CA GLY A 208 -6.84 -6.79 -17.88
C GLY A 208 -6.38 -5.87 -16.75
N VAL A 209 -5.32 -6.25 -16.00
CA VAL A 209 -4.70 -5.42 -14.96
C VAL A 209 -3.41 -4.80 -15.50
N ARG A 210 -3.35 -3.47 -15.56
CA ARG A 210 -2.13 -2.80 -16.03
C ARG A 210 -1.03 -2.91 -14.97
N ALA A 211 0.17 -3.21 -15.42
CA ALA A 211 1.36 -3.29 -14.58
C ALA A 211 2.61 -2.89 -15.37
N ARG A 212 3.67 -2.52 -14.65
CA ARG A 212 5.00 -2.22 -15.20
C ARG A 212 6.10 -2.71 -14.26
N VAL A 213 7.25 -3.07 -14.81
CA VAL A 213 8.44 -3.35 -14.01
C VAL A 213 8.96 -2.04 -13.42
N ALA A 214 9.34 -2.07 -12.14
CA ALA A 214 9.88 -0.93 -11.43
C ALA A 214 11.35 -0.68 -11.81
N GLY A 215 11.74 0.58 -11.97
CA GLY A 215 13.14 0.98 -12.06
C GLY A 215 13.79 1.15 -10.68
N CYS A 216 15.08 1.49 -10.64
CA CYS A 216 15.80 1.77 -9.39
C CYS A 216 15.19 2.94 -8.60
N ALA A 217 14.79 4.02 -9.30
CA ALA A 217 14.15 5.18 -8.69
C ALA A 217 12.78 4.83 -8.07
N ASP A 218 12.01 3.96 -8.73
CA ASP A 218 10.72 3.48 -8.21
C ASP A 218 10.89 2.66 -6.94
N ILE A 219 11.91 1.78 -6.88
CA ILE A 219 12.24 1.00 -5.69
C ILE A 219 12.61 1.94 -4.53
N ALA A 220 13.44 2.95 -4.78
CA ALA A 220 13.82 3.94 -3.77
C ALA A 220 12.62 4.78 -3.29
N GLU A 221 11.71 5.15 -4.18
CA GLU A 221 10.46 5.86 -3.83
C GLU A 221 9.54 4.97 -2.99
N LEU A 222 9.36 3.69 -3.36
CA LEU A 222 8.59 2.72 -2.57
C LEU A 222 9.17 2.60 -1.15
N GLU A 223 10.48 2.49 -1.02
CA GLU A 223 11.17 2.38 0.27
C GLU A 223 10.98 3.63 1.15
N ARG A 224 10.96 4.81 0.54
CA ARG A 224 10.60 6.06 1.24
C ARG A 224 9.14 6.04 1.70
N HIS A 225 8.21 5.55 0.88
CA HIS A 225 6.79 5.42 1.26
C HIS A 225 6.57 4.42 2.41
N LEU A 226 7.34 3.33 2.43
CA LEU A 226 7.35 2.34 3.52
C LEU A 226 7.96 2.87 4.83
N GLY A 227 8.61 4.05 4.78
CA GLY A 227 9.19 4.72 5.95
C GLY A 227 10.62 4.31 6.26
N THR A 228 11.37 3.80 5.28
CA THR A 228 12.81 3.57 5.44
C THR A 228 13.62 4.81 5.01
N PRO A 229 14.76 5.11 5.67
CA PRO A 229 15.37 4.40 6.80
C PRO A 229 14.63 4.62 8.14
N LEU A 230 14.76 3.65 9.05
CA LEU A 230 14.19 3.73 10.39
C LEU A 230 15.07 4.58 11.32
N ARG A 231 14.47 5.44 12.15
CA ARG A 231 15.15 6.33 13.11
C ARG A 231 15.31 5.72 14.50
N GLU A 232 14.23 5.14 15.04
CA GLU A 232 14.25 4.47 16.34
C GLU A 232 13.59 3.10 16.22
N ARG A 233 14.10 2.13 16.97
CA ARG A 233 13.54 0.78 17.03
C ARG A 233 13.12 0.48 18.45
N ARG A 234 11.87 0.10 18.64
CA ARG A 234 11.35 -0.35 19.94
C ARG A 234 10.69 -1.70 19.79
N TRP A 235 10.44 -2.30 20.94
CA TRP A 235 9.86 -3.63 20.99
C TRP A 235 8.49 -3.73 20.28
N ARG A 236 7.63 -2.71 20.43
CA ARG A 236 6.26 -2.74 19.87
C ARG A 236 6.02 -1.78 18.71
N SER A 237 7.01 -0.95 18.35
CA SER A 237 6.91 -0.01 17.23
C SER A 237 8.28 0.45 16.75
N VAL A 238 8.35 0.96 15.53
CA VAL A 238 9.53 1.64 14.98
C VAL A 238 9.19 3.09 14.62
N ARG A 239 10.17 3.97 14.65
CA ARG A 239 10.01 5.39 14.28
C ARG A 239 10.63 5.67 12.94
N THR A 240 9.96 6.51 12.18
CA THR A 240 10.40 7.06 10.89
C THR A 240 10.27 8.58 10.94
N ASP A 241 10.75 9.27 9.91
CA ASP A 241 10.55 10.72 9.79
C ASP A 241 9.07 11.09 9.65
N ALA A 242 8.25 10.18 9.11
CA ALA A 242 6.82 10.38 8.89
C ALA A 242 5.94 9.99 10.09
N GLY A 243 6.49 9.38 11.15
CA GLY A 243 5.73 8.96 12.33
C GLY A 243 6.10 7.58 12.88
N TRP A 244 5.25 7.06 13.77
CA TRP A 244 5.37 5.72 14.36
C TRP A 244 4.75 4.67 13.44
N LEU A 245 5.49 3.60 13.18
CA LEU A 245 4.99 2.40 12.50
C LEU A 245 4.78 1.30 13.53
N SER A 246 3.59 0.68 13.50
CA SER A 246 3.25 -0.50 14.29
C SER A 246 2.72 -1.59 13.37
N SER A 247 3.40 -2.73 13.36
CA SER A 247 3.13 -3.89 12.50
C SER A 247 2.40 -4.98 13.27
N TYR A 248 1.34 -5.49 12.66
CA TYR A 248 0.50 -6.55 13.18
C TYR A 248 0.36 -7.67 12.15
N GLY A 249 0.24 -8.91 12.61
CA GLY A 249 -0.01 -10.09 11.80
C GLY A 249 -1.47 -10.49 11.76
N TYR A 250 -1.91 -11.03 10.64
CA TYR A 250 -3.18 -11.76 10.56
C TYR A 250 -2.94 -13.24 10.90
N ARG A 251 -3.94 -13.85 11.53
CA ARG A 251 -3.99 -15.31 11.65
C ARG A 251 -4.45 -15.90 10.30
N PRO A 252 -4.00 -17.10 9.92
CA PRO A 252 -4.45 -17.75 8.69
C PRO A 252 -5.96 -17.72 8.43
N ALA A 253 -6.77 -18.06 9.44
CA ALA A 253 -8.22 -18.08 9.34
C ALA A 253 -8.85 -16.69 9.18
N ASP A 254 -8.13 -15.63 9.55
CA ASP A 254 -8.57 -14.25 9.45
C ASP A 254 -8.11 -13.58 8.13
N ILE A 255 -7.46 -14.30 7.20
CA ILE A 255 -7.05 -13.73 5.91
C ILE A 255 -8.19 -13.89 4.90
N THR A 256 -9.01 -12.84 4.78
CA THR A 256 -10.17 -12.78 3.87
C THR A 256 -10.24 -11.41 3.20
N ALA A 257 -10.92 -11.29 2.07
CA ALA A 257 -11.10 -9.99 1.40
C ALA A 257 -11.76 -8.95 2.35
N ALA A 258 -12.73 -9.38 3.16
CA ALA A 258 -13.42 -8.51 4.11
C ALA A 258 -12.52 -8.04 5.27
N SER A 259 -11.69 -8.92 5.83
CA SER A 259 -10.77 -8.54 6.92
C SER A 259 -9.63 -7.64 6.43
N LEU A 260 -9.13 -7.89 5.22
CA LEU A 260 -8.14 -7.01 4.58
C LEU A 260 -8.76 -5.65 4.24
N ALA A 261 -9.99 -5.61 3.72
CA ALA A 261 -10.71 -4.36 3.49
C ALA A 261 -10.96 -3.60 4.81
N ALA A 262 -11.29 -4.30 5.89
CA ALA A 262 -11.56 -3.67 7.19
C ALA A 262 -10.39 -2.85 7.73
N ALA A 263 -9.14 -3.18 7.37
CA ALA A 263 -7.98 -2.38 7.75
C ALA A 263 -8.04 -0.94 7.18
N TRP A 264 -8.65 -0.75 6.01
CA TRP A 264 -8.85 0.55 5.36
C TRP A 264 -10.01 1.36 5.96
N THR A 265 -10.62 0.89 7.04
CA THR A 265 -11.55 1.69 7.87
C THR A 265 -10.81 2.44 8.98
N LEU A 266 -9.57 2.05 9.28
CA LEU A 266 -8.76 2.65 10.34
C LEU A 266 -8.41 4.10 9.99
N ARG A 267 -8.64 5.01 10.93
CA ARG A 267 -8.34 6.45 10.82
C ARG A 267 -6.88 6.72 11.18
N VAL A 268 -5.97 6.23 10.35
CA VAL A 268 -4.51 6.33 10.53
C VAL A 268 -3.88 7.18 9.42
N ASP A 269 -2.67 7.70 9.65
CA ASP A 269 -1.97 8.61 8.73
C ASP A 269 -1.33 7.86 7.54
N GLY A 270 -1.26 6.53 7.62
CA GLY A 270 -0.82 5.65 6.54
C GLY A 270 -1.02 4.19 6.90
N LEU A 271 -1.13 3.35 5.89
CA LEU A 271 -1.38 1.93 6.04
C LEU A 271 -0.63 1.17 4.94
N THR A 272 0.08 0.11 5.33
CA THR A 272 0.76 -0.81 4.43
C THR A 272 0.32 -2.23 4.76
N GLN A 273 -0.30 -2.92 3.81
CA GLN A 273 -0.57 -4.35 3.88
C GLN A 273 0.47 -5.11 3.07
N ASN A 274 0.93 -6.23 3.60
CA ASN A 274 1.84 -7.14 2.90
C ASN A 274 1.26 -8.55 2.96
N LEU A 275 0.96 -9.12 1.81
CA LEU A 275 0.58 -10.52 1.63
C LEU A 275 1.74 -11.25 0.96
N THR A 276 2.40 -12.18 1.65
CA THR A 276 3.53 -12.91 1.08
C THR A 276 3.13 -14.35 0.76
N LEU A 277 3.16 -14.68 -0.52
CA LEU A 277 2.91 -15.99 -1.10
C LEU A 277 4.21 -16.81 -1.17
N TYR A 278 4.09 -18.10 -0.96
CA TYR A 278 5.18 -19.07 -1.02
C TYR A 278 4.86 -20.22 -1.99
N PRO A 279 5.87 -20.88 -2.60
CA PRO A 279 5.63 -21.90 -3.61
C PRO A 279 4.82 -23.11 -3.14
N ASP A 280 4.84 -23.40 -1.85
CA ASP A 280 4.07 -24.46 -1.19
C ASP A 280 2.56 -24.16 -1.05
N ALA A 281 2.05 -23.17 -1.81
CA ALA A 281 0.68 -22.68 -1.76
C ALA A 281 0.25 -22.17 -0.37
N THR A 282 1.20 -21.69 0.43
CA THR A 282 0.93 -21.00 1.69
C THR A 282 1.14 -19.49 1.59
N MET A 283 0.55 -18.75 2.52
CA MET A 283 0.64 -17.30 2.60
C MET A 283 0.71 -16.81 4.04
N THR A 284 1.38 -15.67 4.23
CA THR A 284 1.28 -14.85 5.45
C THR A 284 0.80 -13.46 5.11
N ALA A 285 0.18 -12.78 6.09
CA ALA A 285 -0.29 -11.42 5.91
C ALA A 285 0.06 -10.54 7.12
N THR A 286 0.50 -9.32 6.85
CA THR A 286 0.72 -8.28 7.86
C THR A 286 0.05 -6.97 7.47
N VAL A 287 -0.22 -6.14 8.47
CA VAL A 287 -0.59 -4.74 8.30
C VAL A 287 0.28 -3.88 9.20
N THR A 288 0.91 -2.88 8.61
CA THR A 288 1.65 -1.83 9.30
C THR A 288 0.84 -0.55 9.23
N VAL A 289 0.53 0.01 10.39
CA VAL A 289 -0.16 1.30 10.50
C VAL A 289 0.84 2.39 10.88
N ARG A 290 0.67 3.56 10.27
CA ARG A 290 1.44 4.77 10.56
C ARG A 290 0.58 5.76 11.31
N THR A 291 1.07 6.22 12.45
CA THR A 291 0.39 7.17 13.33
C THR A 291 1.37 8.20 13.90
N ASN A 292 0.88 9.39 14.21
CA ASN A 292 1.67 10.42 14.90
C ASN A 292 2.09 10.02 16.33
N GLN A 293 1.32 9.16 16.99
CA GLN A 293 1.56 8.64 18.33
C GLN A 293 1.64 7.11 18.31
N ARG A 294 2.22 6.52 19.35
CA ARG A 294 2.31 5.05 19.46
C ARG A 294 0.95 4.45 19.77
N LEU A 295 0.68 3.31 19.16
CA LEU A 295 -0.43 2.45 19.55
C LEU A 295 0.04 1.47 20.64
N ASN A 296 -0.69 1.43 21.75
CA ASN A 296 -0.37 0.54 22.87
C ASN A 296 -1.01 -0.86 22.73
N SER A 297 -2.04 -0.98 21.91
CA SER A 297 -2.80 -2.20 21.63
C SER A 297 -3.08 -2.35 20.12
N PRO A 298 -3.34 -3.59 19.65
CA PRO A 298 -3.81 -3.81 18.29
C PRO A 298 -5.15 -3.09 18.02
N PRO A 299 -5.36 -2.55 16.82
CA PRO A 299 -6.59 -1.82 16.49
C PRO A 299 -7.80 -2.75 16.29
N SER A 300 -7.60 -4.06 16.18
CA SER A 300 -8.68 -5.05 16.18
C SER A 300 -8.24 -6.38 16.81
N VAL A 301 -9.20 -7.17 17.28
CA VAL A 301 -8.97 -8.49 17.90
C VAL A 301 -8.45 -9.54 16.91
N ARG A 302 -8.64 -9.33 15.60
CA ARG A 302 -8.14 -10.21 14.52
C ARG A 302 -6.63 -10.02 14.26
N LEU A 303 -6.06 -8.94 14.77
CA LEU A 303 -4.67 -8.58 14.58
C LEU A 303 -3.83 -8.98 15.78
N THR A 304 -2.73 -9.68 15.51
CA THR A 304 -1.77 -10.10 16.54
C THR A 304 -0.54 -9.19 16.48
N GLY A 305 -0.12 -8.64 17.61
CA GLY A 305 1.10 -7.83 17.67
C GLY A 305 2.35 -8.64 17.33
N LEU A 306 3.34 -7.98 16.72
CA LEU A 306 4.64 -8.59 16.37
C LEU A 306 5.78 -7.99 17.20
N PRO A 307 5.76 -8.12 18.54
CA PRO A 307 6.78 -7.51 19.39
C PRO A 307 8.17 -8.09 19.11
N GLY A 308 9.18 -7.23 19.02
CA GLY A 308 10.56 -7.58 18.68
C GLY A 308 10.83 -7.72 17.17
N GLU A 309 9.79 -7.87 16.34
CA GLU A 309 9.88 -8.11 14.90
C GLU A 309 9.37 -6.93 14.06
N GLN A 310 9.19 -5.76 14.68
CA GLN A 310 8.60 -4.58 14.04
C GLN A 310 9.43 -4.07 12.86
N ALA A 311 10.76 -4.02 13.02
CA ALA A 311 11.67 -3.63 11.95
C ALA A 311 11.68 -4.66 10.81
N ASP A 312 11.70 -5.95 11.14
CA ASP A 312 11.65 -7.04 10.16
C ASP A 312 10.33 -7.04 9.39
N ALA A 313 9.21 -6.73 10.05
CA ALA A 313 7.91 -6.62 9.40
C ALA A 313 7.83 -5.47 8.40
N VAL A 314 8.45 -4.32 8.70
CA VAL A 314 8.58 -3.21 7.74
C VAL A 314 9.52 -3.60 6.61
N ALA A 315 10.66 -4.24 6.92
CA ALA A 315 11.61 -4.70 5.93
C ALA A 315 11.02 -5.79 5.00
N ALA A 316 10.12 -6.64 5.48
CA ALA A 316 9.44 -7.64 4.66
C ALA A 316 8.58 -7.01 3.54
N CYS A 317 8.18 -5.74 3.68
CA CYS A 317 7.48 -4.98 2.65
C CYS A 317 8.41 -4.42 1.56
N GLY A 318 9.71 -4.34 1.83
CA GLY A 318 10.70 -3.75 0.92
C GLY A 318 11.30 -4.74 -0.07
N CYS A 319 12.19 -4.23 -0.93
CA CYS A 319 12.91 -5.00 -1.94
C CYS A 319 14.15 -5.69 -1.34
N GLY A 320 13.96 -6.41 -0.23
CA GLY A 320 15.00 -7.19 0.46
C GLY A 320 14.75 -8.70 0.35
N PRO A 321 15.53 -9.55 1.06
CA PRO A 321 15.33 -11.00 1.06
C PRO A 321 14.01 -11.38 1.76
N THR A 322 13.56 -12.61 1.56
CA THR A 322 12.34 -13.11 2.22
C THR A 322 12.55 -13.18 3.73
N LEU A 323 11.75 -12.44 4.50
CA LEU A 323 11.79 -12.45 5.97
C LEU A 323 10.62 -13.25 6.53
N ARG A 324 10.93 -14.38 7.18
CA ARG A 324 9.95 -15.19 7.91
C ARG A 324 9.82 -14.65 9.34
N LEU A 325 8.70 -13.99 9.61
CA LEU A 325 8.39 -13.44 10.94
C LEU A 325 7.89 -14.58 11.83
N GLY A 326 8.58 -14.84 12.95
CA GLY A 326 8.24 -15.95 13.84
C GLY A 326 6.88 -15.77 14.53
N GLY A 327 6.32 -14.56 14.51
CA GLY A 327 4.99 -14.26 15.06
C GLY A 327 3.85 -14.58 14.12
N LEU A 328 4.16 -14.96 12.89
CA LEU A 328 3.20 -15.32 11.88
C LEU A 328 3.18 -16.83 11.68
N ARG A 329 1.99 -17.34 11.36
CA ARG A 329 1.82 -18.69 10.85
C ARG A 329 1.40 -18.57 9.40
N ALA A 330 2.10 -19.30 8.53
CA ALA A 330 1.64 -19.46 7.15
C ALA A 330 0.41 -20.35 7.14
N GLY A 331 -0.56 -20.03 6.29
CA GLY A 331 -1.74 -20.84 6.05
C GLY A 331 -1.98 -21.04 4.56
N PRO A 332 -2.89 -21.94 4.16
CA PRO A 332 -3.20 -22.16 2.76
C PRO A 332 -3.72 -20.88 2.11
N VAL A 333 -3.35 -20.65 0.85
CA VAL A 333 -3.88 -19.56 0.03
C VAL A 333 -5.37 -19.83 -0.23
N PRO A 334 -6.28 -18.88 0.07
CA PRO A 334 -7.69 -19.02 -0.27
C PRO A 334 -7.88 -19.18 -1.79
N PRO A 335 -8.89 -19.93 -2.26
CA PRO A 335 -9.11 -20.16 -3.69
C PRO A 335 -9.45 -18.88 -4.47
N SER A 336 -10.02 -17.88 -3.79
CA SER A 336 -10.16 -16.52 -4.32
C SER A 336 -9.97 -15.52 -3.18
N LEU A 337 -9.12 -14.53 -3.42
CA LEU A 337 -8.83 -13.44 -2.51
C LEU A 337 -8.72 -12.13 -3.31
N PRO A 338 -9.85 -11.56 -3.75
CA PRO A 338 -9.86 -10.30 -4.47
C PRO A 338 -9.52 -9.16 -3.50
N ILE A 339 -8.46 -8.43 -3.81
CA ILE A 339 -8.10 -7.20 -3.11
C ILE A 339 -8.25 -6.01 -4.06
N PRO A 340 -8.81 -4.87 -3.61
CA PRO A 340 -8.89 -3.71 -4.48
C PRO A 340 -7.51 -3.10 -4.69
N ILE A 341 -7.17 -2.85 -5.96
CA ILE A 341 -5.93 -2.22 -6.38
C ILE A 341 -6.23 -0.76 -6.73
N GLY A 342 -5.29 0.14 -6.44
CA GLY A 342 -5.49 1.57 -6.67
C GLY A 342 -6.41 2.29 -5.67
N PRO A 343 -6.47 3.62 -5.75
CA PRO A 343 -7.24 4.45 -4.82
C PRO A 343 -8.75 4.34 -5.05
N SER A 344 -9.54 4.50 -3.98
CA SER A 344 -11.00 4.65 -4.07
C SER A 344 -11.41 5.94 -4.79
N GLY A 345 -10.56 6.97 -4.71
CA GLY A 345 -10.74 8.24 -5.39
C GLY A 345 -11.63 9.24 -4.66
N VAL A 346 -12.02 10.31 -5.35
CA VAL A 346 -12.76 11.45 -4.80
C VAL A 346 -14.22 11.08 -4.62
N LEU A 347 -14.78 11.26 -3.42
CA LEU A 347 -16.19 11.08 -3.16
C LEU A 347 -17.01 12.13 -3.93
N ILE A 348 -17.87 11.69 -4.84
CA ILE A 348 -18.69 12.59 -5.66
C ILE A 348 -20.09 12.76 -5.04
N GLY A 349 -20.79 11.65 -4.83
CA GLY A 349 -22.18 11.67 -4.40
C GLY A 349 -22.82 10.29 -4.38
N ARG A 350 -24.14 10.21 -4.51
CA ARG A 350 -24.92 8.95 -4.55
C ARG A 350 -25.31 8.59 -5.98
N SER A 351 -25.20 7.31 -6.32
CA SER A 351 -25.56 6.77 -7.62
C SER A 351 -26.41 5.51 -7.49
N GLY A 352 -27.24 5.25 -8.50
CA GLY A 352 -28.09 4.05 -8.58
C GLY A 352 -28.99 3.88 -7.36
N ALA A 353 -28.87 2.75 -6.67
CA ALA A 353 -29.64 2.39 -5.47
C ALA A 353 -29.30 3.20 -4.20
N GLY A 354 -28.78 4.42 -4.33
CA GLY A 354 -28.33 5.25 -3.21
C GLY A 354 -26.92 4.94 -2.69
N ASN A 355 -26.16 4.11 -3.42
CA ASN A 355 -24.77 3.81 -3.08
C ASN A 355 -23.90 5.05 -3.30
N ARG A 356 -22.99 5.32 -2.37
CA ARG A 356 -22.08 6.45 -2.51
C ARG A 356 -20.96 6.08 -3.48
N LEU A 357 -20.67 6.96 -4.43
CA LEU A 357 -19.71 6.76 -5.50
C LEU A 357 -18.49 7.65 -5.28
N ALA A 358 -17.32 7.03 -5.27
CA ALA A 358 -16.04 7.70 -5.36
C ALA A 358 -15.36 7.37 -6.70
N LEU A 359 -14.62 8.34 -7.26
CA LEU A 359 -13.94 8.19 -8.54
C LEU A 359 -12.51 8.75 -8.47
N PRO A 360 -11.48 7.96 -8.82
CA PRO A 360 -10.13 8.49 -8.93
C PRO A 360 -10.02 9.45 -10.11
N LEU A 361 -9.56 10.67 -9.86
CA LEU A 361 -9.34 11.69 -10.90
C LEU A 361 -7.91 11.66 -11.46
N VAL A 362 -7.04 10.87 -10.86
CA VAL A 362 -5.63 10.69 -11.22
C VAL A 362 -5.37 9.22 -11.44
N ASP A 363 -4.62 8.90 -12.49
CA ASP A 363 -4.17 7.55 -12.81
C ASP A 363 -2.65 7.45 -12.56
N PRO A 364 -2.16 6.40 -11.88
CA PRO A 364 -0.75 6.28 -11.54
C PRO A 364 0.14 5.91 -12.74
N GLY A 365 -0.45 5.41 -13.84
CA GLY A 365 0.29 4.91 -15.00
C GLY A 365 0.23 5.82 -16.22
N GLU A 366 -0.88 6.53 -16.41
CA GLU A 366 -1.15 7.29 -17.61
C GLU A 366 -1.68 8.69 -17.31
N TYR A 367 -1.40 9.61 -18.23
CA TYR A 367 -1.92 10.95 -18.15
C TYR A 367 -3.46 10.97 -18.18
N THR A 368 -4.06 11.71 -17.26
CA THR A 368 -5.51 11.81 -17.11
C THR A 368 -6.03 13.20 -17.49
N ARG A 369 -7.14 13.23 -18.21
CA ARG A 369 -7.82 14.44 -18.66
C ARG A 369 -9.22 14.41 -18.09
N VAL A 370 -9.50 15.35 -17.21
CA VAL A 370 -10.80 15.51 -16.57
C VAL A 370 -11.43 16.77 -17.13
N LEU A 371 -12.69 16.68 -17.52
CA LEU A 371 -13.51 17.83 -17.86
C LEU A 371 -14.54 18.02 -16.75
N LEU A 372 -14.59 19.23 -16.21
CA LEU A 372 -15.53 19.65 -15.19
C LEU A 372 -16.45 20.71 -15.80
N ASP A 373 -17.59 20.25 -16.31
CA ASP A 373 -18.67 21.09 -16.83
C ASP A 373 -19.73 21.24 -15.74
N VAL A 374 -19.35 21.96 -14.68
CA VAL A 374 -20.15 22.17 -13.47
C VAL A 374 -20.01 23.61 -12.99
N ASP A 375 -20.99 24.07 -12.22
CA ASP A 375 -20.95 25.38 -11.59
C ASP A 375 -19.78 25.50 -10.60
N ASP A 376 -19.40 26.75 -10.32
CA ASP A 376 -18.24 27.09 -9.49
C ASP A 376 -18.26 26.41 -8.11
N GLU A 377 -19.43 26.37 -7.48
CA GLU A 377 -19.62 25.77 -6.16
C GLU A 377 -19.31 24.25 -6.16
N LEU A 378 -19.73 23.54 -7.21
CA LEU A 378 -19.47 22.10 -7.34
C LEU A 378 -18.03 21.82 -7.73
N ALA A 379 -17.45 22.64 -8.62
CA ALA A 379 -16.03 22.54 -8.97
C ALA A 379 -15.15 22.68 -7.72
N LYS A 380 -15.38 23.72 -6.90
CA LYS A 380 -14.66 23.96 -5.64
C LYS A 380 -14.76 22.77 -4.70
N ARG A 381 -15.95 22.17 -4.55
CA ARG A 381 -16.17 20.96 -3.72
C ARG A 381 -15.38 19.75 -4.22
N LEU A 382 -15.37 19.49 -5.54
CA LEU A 382 -14.60 18.38 -6.10
C LEU A 382 -13.10 18.57 -5.87
N ILE A 383 -12.61 19.80 -6.01
CA ILE A 383 -11.20 20.15 -5.83
C ILE A 383 -10.75 19.97 -4.38
N ILE A 384 -11.52 20.46 -3.40
CA ILE A 384 -11.17 20.26 -1.98
C ILE A 384 -11.20 18.79 -1.59
N ARG A 385 -12.17 18.01 -2.11
CA ARG A 385 -12.24 16.56 -1.86
C ARG A 385 -11.08 15.82 -2.47
N ALA A 386 -10.60 16.22 -3.65
CA ALA A 386 -9.37 15.68 -4.23
C ALA A 386 -8.16 15.91 -3.30
N ALA A 387 -8.02 17.13 -2.77
CA ALA A 387 -6.97 17.44 -1.81
C ALA A 387 -7.12 16.66 -0.49
N GLY A 388 -8.36 16.47 -0.02
CA GLY A 388 -8.71 15.66 1.15
C GLY A 388 -8.37 14.18 0.98
N ALA A 389 -8.63 13.62 -0.20
CA ALA A 389 -8.29 12.24 -0.55
C ALA A 389 -6.77 12.01 -0.59
N GLY A 390 -5.99 13.03 -0.95
CA GLY A 390 -4.53 12.95 -0.94
C GLY A 390 -3.84 13.68 -2.10
N GLU A 391 -4.60 14.15 -3.09
CA GLU A 391 -4.04 14.81 -4.28
C GLU A 391 -3.38 16.14 -3.94
N ARG A 392 -2.27 16.45 -4.61
CA ARG A 392 -1.60 17.76 -4.53
C ARG A 392 -2.10 18.58 -5.71
N VAL A 393 -2.95 19.56 -5.43
CA VAL A 393 -3.67 20.31 -6.45
C VAL A 393 -3.00 21.66 -6.72
N THR A 394 -2.80 21.99 -7.99
CA THR A 394 -2.52 23.36 -8.40
C THR A 394 -3.67 23.90 -9.25
N VAL A 395 -4.29 24.98 -8.81
CA VAL A 395 -5.30 25.71 -9.58
C VAL A 395 -4.61 26.82 -10.36
N HIS A 396 -4.73 26.77 -11.68
CA HIS A 396 -4.23 27.75 -12.61
C HIS A 396 -5.37 28.68 -12.99
N SER A 397 -5.37 29.91 -12.47
CA SER A 397 -6.42 30.91 -12.70
C SER A 397 -5.83 32.32 -12.71
N ARG A 398 -6.37 33.19 -13.57
CA ARG A 398 -6.09 34.64 -13.53
C ARG A 398 -6.87 35.37 -12.45
N ASP A 399 -8.01 34.82 -12.04
CA ASP A 399 -8.82 35.35 -10.95
C ASP A 399 -8.48 34.58 -9.67
N GLU A 400 -7.47 35.06 -8.94
CA GLU A 400 -7.08 34.42 -7.67
C GLU A 400 -8.12 34.60 -6.57
N LEU A 401 -8.92 35.68 -6.61
CA LEU A 401 -9.92 35.99 -5.58
C LEU A 401 -11.04 34.97 -5.60
N ARG A 402 -11.48 34.53 -6.79
CA ARG A 402 -12.45 33.44 -6.97
C ARG A 402 -12.05 32.17 -6.21
N TRP A 403 -10.74 31.88 -6.15
CA TRP A 403 -10.19 30.64 -5.56
C TRP A 403 -9.56 30.84 -4.18
N ALA A 404 -9.59 32.05 -3.62
CA ALA A 404 -8.92 32.38 -2.37
C ALA A 404 -9.35 31.46 -1.20
N GLY A 405 -10.64 31.12 -1.14
CA GLY A 405 -11.20 30.21 -0.12
C GLY A 405 -10.61 28.79 -0.17
N LEU A 406 -10.05 28.35 -1.31
CA LEU A 406 -9.44 27.02 -1.45
C LEU A 406 -7.96 26.96 -1.05
N ARG A 407 -7.30 28.11 -0.83
CA ARG A 407 -5.86 28.13 -0.50
C ARG A 407 -5.63 27.47 0.86
N MET A 408 -5.01 26.29 0.85
CA MET A 408 -4.76 25.50 2.05
C MET A 408 -3.69 24.43 1.80
N PRO A 409 -3.19 23.73 2.84
CA PRO A 409 -2.21 22.66 2.64
C PRO A 409 -2.71 21.60 1.64
N GLY A 410 -2.02 21.48 0.51
CA GLY A 410 -2.37 20.59 -0.59
C GLY A 410 -3.08 21.23 -1.78
N ILE A 411 -3.44 22.52 -1.70
CA ILE A 411 -4.00 23.30 -2.81
C ILE A 411 -3.22 24.61 -2.96
N VAL A 412 -2.60 24.81 -4.12
CA VAL A 412 -1.92 26.04 -4.50
C VAL A 412 -2.69 26.72 -5.62
N VAL A 413 -2.88 28.04 -5.55
CA VAL A 413 -3.48 28.85 -6.62
C VAL A 413 -2.38 29.71 -7.21
N THR A 414 -2.28 29.74 -8.55
CA THR A 414 -1.31 30.53 -9.31
C THR A 414 -1.91 30.97 -10.65
N ASP A 415 -1.44 32.10 -11.17
CA ASP A 415 -1.72 32.58 -12.53
C ASP A 415 -0.75 32.01 -13.59
N GLY A 416 0.35 31.39 -13.15
CA GLY A 416 1.41 30.87 -14.00
C GLY A 416 1.14 29.47 -14.54
N ALA A 417 1.87 29.10 -15.60
CA ALA A 417 1.80 27.76 -16.19
C ALA A 417 2.49 26.67 -15.36
N ARG A 418 3.43 27.04 -14.47
CA ARG A 418 4.22 26.07 -13.71
C ARG A 418 3.44 25.56 -12.50
N PRO A 419 3.14 24.25 -12.39
CA PRO A 419 2.51 23.70 -11.19
C PRO A 419 3.42 23.83 -9.97
N ALA A 420 2.82 23.78 -8.78
CA ALA A 420 3.58 23.61 -7.55
C ALA A 420 4.40 22.30 -7.58
N PRO A 421 5.51 22.22 -6.82
CA PRO A 421 6.29 20.99 -6.73
C PRO A 421 5.41 19.80 -6.35
N ASP A 422 5.64 18.67 -7.02
CA ASP A 422 4.95 17.41 -6.82
C ASP A 422 3.42 17.44 -7.02
N SER A 423 2.88 18.41 -7.75
CA SER A 423 1.45 18.43 -8.08
C SER A 423 1.03 17.18 -8.86
N THR A 424 -0.02 16.53 -8.37
CA THR A 424 -0.62 15.35 -9.01
C THR A 424 -1.78 15.72 -9.92
N LEU A 425 -2.49 16.81 -9.58
CA LEU A 425 -3.64 17.32 -10.31
C LEU A 425 -3.49 18.83 -10.57
N SER A 426 -3.49 19.25 -11.84
CA SER A 426 -3.67 20.66 -12.19
C SER A 426 -5.12 20.94 -12.59
N VAL A 427 -5.74 21.92 -11.96
CA VAL A 427 -7.04 22.45 -12.36
C VAL A 427 -6.81 23.70 -13.19
N VAL A 428 -7.37 23.76 -14.38
CA VAL A 428 -7.21 24.89 -15.30
C VAL A 428 -8.54 25.63 -15.39
N ASP A 429 -8.51 26.87 -14.93
CA ASP A 429 -9.56 27.86 -15.10
C ASP A 429 -9.15 28.82 -16.23
N GLY A 430 -9.66 28.56 -17.44
CA GLY A 430 -9.29 29.29 -18.66
C GLY A 430 -8.33 28.53 -19.57
N SER A 431 -7.35 29.23 -20.14
CA SER A 431 -6.52 28.72 -21.26
C SER A 431 -5.09 28.34 -20.88
N VAL A 432 -4.72 28.40 -19.59
CA VAL A 432 -3.35 28.08 -19.14
C VAL A 432 -3.07 26.59 -19.38
N THR A 433 -1.90 26.28 -19.96
CA THR A 433 -1.47 24.89 -20.14
C THR A 433 -0.37 24.54 -19.14
N PRO A 434 -0.65 23.69 -18.14
CA PRO A 434 0.31 23.34 -17.10
C PRO A 434 1.59 22.71 -17.65
N THR A 435 2.75 23.27 -17.30
CA THR A 435 4.07 22.81 -17.75
C THR A 435 5.10 22.89 -16.60
N PRO A 436 5.77 21.78 -16.22
CA PRO A 436 5.64 20.43 -16.76
C PRO A 436 4.25 19.83 -16.51
N ARG A 437 3.88 18.86 -17.34
CA ARG A 437 2.55 18.23 -17.28
C ARG A 437 2.44 17.32 -16.04
N PRO A 438 1.46 17.53 -15.15
CA PRO A 438 1.21 16.64 -14.01
C PRO A 438 0.52 15.35 -14.46
N ALA A 439 0.31 14.42 -13.52
CA ALA A 439 -0.37 13.15 -13.78
C ALA A 439 -1.82 13.33 -14.28
N ALA A 440 -2.53 14.37 -13.81
CA ALA A 440 -3.86 14.70 -14.28
C ALA A 440 -4.05 16.21 -14.50
N VAL A 441 -4.84 16.56 -15.52
CA VAL A 441 -5.33 17.93 -15.74
C VAL A 441 -6.85 17.92 -15.77
N ALA A 442 -7.47 18.69 -14.88
CA ALA A 442 -8.88 19.01 -14.88
C ALA A 442 -9.11 20.37 -15.54
N ARG A 443 -9.93 20.45 -16.58
CA ARG A 443 -10.33 21.71 -17.21
C ARG A 443 -11.74 22.08 -16.79
N LEU A 444 -11.93 23.34 -16.40
CA LEU A 444 -13.25 23.90 -16.12
C LEU A 444 -13.87 24.43 -17.42
N GLY A 445 -15.15 24.19 -17.61
CA GLY A 445 -15.93 24.71 -18.73
C GLY A 445 -16.66 23.64 -19.52
N ARG A 446 -17.37 24.09 -20.56
CA ARG A 446 -18.24 23.22 -21.37
C ARG A 446 -17.46 22.19 -22.18
N ALA A 447 -18.10 21.03 -22.35
CA ALA A 447 -17.56 19.97 -23.19
C ALA A 447 -17.39 20.40 -24.65
N GLY A 448 -16.15 20.57 -25.08
CA GLY A 448 -15.78 20.46 -26.50
C GLY A 448 -15.75 18.99 -26.94
N PRO A 449 -15.76 18.68 -28.24
CA PRO A 449 -15.74 17.31 -28.72
C PRO A 449 -14.46 16.55 -28.32
N GLY A 450 -14.61 15.47 -27.54
CA GLY A 450 -13.94 14.20 -27.81
C GLY A 450 -12.66 13.78 -27.05
N ASP A 451 -12.10 14.52 -26.10
CA ASP A 451 -10.73 14.21 -25.61
C ASP A 451 -10.53 14.13 -24.08
N ALA A 452 -11.63 14.03 -23.33
CA ALA A 452 -11.60 13.84 -21.88
C ALA A 452 -11.78 12.36 -21.51
N HIS A 453 -10.95 11.89 -20.59
CA HIS A 453 -11.05 10.52 -20.07
C HIS A 453 -12.14 10.39 -19.01
N ILE A 454 -12.37 11.48 -18.26
CA ILE A 454 -13.44 11.63 -17.27
C ILE A 454 -14.17 12.93 -17.61
N VAL A 455 -15.49 12.87 -17.73
CA VAL A 455 -16.35 14.06 -17.83
C VAL A 455 -17.29 14.08 -16.65
N VAL A 456 -17.35 15.21 -15.94
CA VAL A 456 -18.36 15.49 -14.92
C VAL A 456 -19.20 16.64 -15.45
N ALA A 457 -20.45 16.38 -15.82
CA ALA A 457 -21.35 17.36 -16.40
C ALA A 457 -22.57 17.57 -15.49
N GLN A 458 -22.87 18.81 -15.13
CA GLN A 458 -24.03 19.14 -14.33
C GLN A 458 -25.31 19.05 -15.19
N THR A 459 -26.27 18.27 -14.72
CA THR A 459 -27.56 18.06 -15.41
C THR A 459 -28.73 18.73 -14.69
N GLY A 460 -28.51 19.20 -13.47
CA GLY A 460 -29.47 19.97 -12.69
C GLY A 460 -28.89 20.41 -11.34
N PRO A 461 -29.69 21.06 -10.47
CA PRO A 461 -29.24 21.47 -9.14
C PRO A 461 -28.78 20.26 -8.32
N GLY A 462 -27.48 20.21 -8.00
CA GLY A 462 -26.89 19.10 -7.25
C GLY A 462 -26.85 17.75 -7.97
N ARG A 463 -27.15 17.70 -9.28
CA ARG A 463 -27.10 16.46 -10.08
C ARG A 463 -26.02 16.57 -11.14
N VAL A 464 -25.16 15.55 -11.19
CA VAL A 464 -24.07 15.44 -12.17
C VAL A 464 -24.12 14.09 -12.86
N GLU A 465 -23.76 14.09 -14.13
CA GLU A 465 -23.48 12.90 -14.91
C GLU A 465 -21.97 12.70 -14.99
N ILE A 466 -21.50 11.52 -14.58
CA ILE A 466 -20.09 11.13 -14.67
C ILE A 466 -19.94 10.17 -15.84
N ARG A 467 -19.12 10.53 -16.82
CA ARG A 467 -18.75 9.66 -17.94
C ARG A 467 -17.31 9.22 -17.79
N THR A 468 -17.09 7.91 -17.70
CA THR A 468 -15.75 7.32 -17.55
C THR A 468 -15.75 5.88 -18.03
N GLY A 469 -14.65 5.45 -18.68
CA GLY A 469 -14.47 4.05 -19.10
C GLY A 469 -15.59 3.52 -20.00
N GLY A 470 -16.19 4.38 -20.84
CA GLY A 470 -17.32 4.04 -21.70
C GLY A 470 -18.66 3.87 -20.99
N ARG A 471 -18.75 4.17 -19.69
CA ARG A 471 -19.98 4.10 -18.89
C ARG A 471 -20.40 5.47 -18.40
N VAL A 472 -21.69 5.60 -18.12
CA VAL A 472 -22.33 6.81 -17.61
C VAL A 472 -22.92 6.51 -16.24
N TYR A 473 -22.62 7.35 -15.26
CA TYR A 473 -23.14 7.24 -13.90
C TYR A 473 -23.91 8.51 -13.55
N PRO A 474 -25.24 8.45 -13.40
CA PRO A 474 -26.00 9.55 -12.82
C PRO A 474 -25.69 9.62 -11.32
N VAL A 475 -25.31 10.80 -10.85
CA VAL A 475 -24.91 11.03 -9.45
C VAL A 475 -25.61 12.25 -8.88
N GLU A 476 -26.25 12.06 -7.73
CA GLU A 476 -26.70 13.15 -6.87
C GLU A 476 -25.54 13.56 -5.97
N MET A 477 -24.99 14.75 -6.16
CA MET A 477 -23.86 15.24 -5.36
C MET A 477 -24.29 15.40 -3.90
N GLU A 478 -23.53 14.77 -3.01
CA GLU A 478 -23.73 14.99 -1.58
C GLU A 478 -23.18 16.36 -1.21
N LEU A 479 -24.01 17.26 -0.69
CA LEU A 479 -23.60 18.59 -0.28
C LEU A 479 -23.37 18.62 1.24
N PHE A 480 -22.15 18.92 1.67
CA PHE A 480 -21.81 18.95 3.09
C PHE A 480 -21.70 20.38 3.61
N ARG A 481 -22.36 20.67 4.72
CA ARG A 481 -22.34 22.00 5.35
C ARG A 481 -20.91 22.49 5.67
N ALA A 482 -20.02 21.57 6.05
CA ALA A 482 -18.62 21.89 6.34
C ALA A 482 -17.83 22.36 5.10
N GLU A 483 -18.32 22.10 3.89
CA GLU A 483 -17.70 22.53 2.64
C GLU A 483 -18.15 23.93 2.21
N ASN A 484 -19.23 24.48 2.78
CA ASN A 484 -19.80 25.76 2.34
C ASN A 484 -18.80 26.92 2.47
N ARG A 485 -17.94 26.91 3.51
CA ARG A 485 -16.89 27.93 3.69
C ARG A 485 -15.87 27.98 2.55
N TYR A 486 -15.74 26.90 1.78
CA TYR A 486 -14.82 26.79 0.64
C TYR A 486 -15.51 27.06 -0.69
N ALA A 487 -16.82 26.82 -0.74
CA ALA A 487 -17.61 26.89 -1.95
C ALA A 487 -18.26 28.28 -2.17
N GLN A 488 -18.38 29.10 -1.13
CA GLN A 488 -18.86 30.48 -1.23
C GLN A 488 -17.93 31.33 -2.09
N THR A 489 -18.48 31.93 -3.15
CA THR A 489 -17.92 33.11 -3.81
C THR A 489 -18.05 34.30 -2.87
N SER A 490 -17.02 35.16 -2.78
CA SER A 490 -17.15 36.43 -2.05
C SER A 490 -18.40 37.18 -2.54
N PRO A 491 -19.20 37.79 -1.65
CA PRO A 491 -20.37 38.54 -2.05
C PRO A 491 -19.90 39.84 -2.74
N GLY A 492 -20.00 39.88 -4.06
CA GLY A 492 -19.56 41.03 -4.84
C GLY A 492 -19.50 40.79 -6.34
N ASP A 493 -20.58 40.29 -6.94
CA ASP A 493 -20.94 40.65 -8.32
C ASP A 493 -22.44 40.37 -8.54
N PRO A 494 -23.27 41.38 -8.83
CA PRO A 494 -24.63 41.16 -9.30
C PRO A 494 -24.63 40.66 -10.74
N SER A 495 -25.61 39.80 -11.00
CA SER A 495 -26.04 39.20 -12.28
C SER A 495 -25.96 40.10 -13.51
#